data_AF-A0A2E3MZ73-F1
#
_entry.id   AF-A0A2E3MZ73-F1
#
_cell.length_a   1.000
_cell.length_b   1.000
_cell.length_c   1.000
_cell.angle_alpha   90.00
_cell.angle_beta   90.00
_cell.angle_gamma   90.00
#
_symmetry.space_group_name_H-M   'P 1'
#
loop_
_entity.id
_entity.type
_entity.pdbx_description
1 polymer ?
#
loop_
_entity_poly.entity_id
_entity_poly.type
_entity_poly.pdbx_seq_one_letter_code
_entity_poly.pdbx_strand_id
1 'polypeptide(L)'
;MKWIGKRISFIDNKNKTTIIVYPKKNNLVNALMGSWIAMWISIGFIIIWAFITFDFSEQEKIVLIVFMSFWLYFAVKVFRAFLWLIWGKELIKINEVSVSYKKSIRGYGRASIYYIENISKIRLSNIEQSLIESVWDKSPWIKGRYSIEFDYKGKIICFGRKIQSKDAKLLFRLFVKCVNEKVKKLN
;
A
#
# COMPACT_ATOMS: atom_id res chain seq x y z
N MET A 1 20.38 8.42 -9.93
CA MET A 1 18.98 7.98 -9.72
C MET A 1 18.07 8.80 -10.61
N LYS A 2 17.13 8.18 -11.33
CA LYS A 2 16.14 8.89 -12.16
C LYS A 2 14.78 8.87 -11.46
N TRP A 3 13.94 9.88 -11.73
CA TRP A 3 12.64 10.04 -11.09
C TRP A 3 11.54 10.17 -12.15
N ILE A 4 10.37 9.58 -11.87
CA ILE A 4 9.12 9.82 -12.60
C ILE A 4 8.19 10.53 -11.64
N GLY A 5 7.84 11.77 -11.98
CA GLY A 5 7.10 12.65 -11.09
C GLY A 5 7.79 12.82 -9.74
N LYS A 6 7.01 12.95 -8.67
CA LYS A 6 7.51 13.15 -7.30
C LYS A 6 7.59 11.87 -6.46
N ARG A 7 7.11 10.73 -6.99
CA ARG A 7 6.80 9.54 -6.19
C ARG A 7 7.49 8.26 -6.63
N ILE A 8 8.03 8.22 -7.84
CA ILE A 8 8.62 7.00 -8.38
C ILE A 8 10.09 7.29 -8.62
N SER A 9 10.98 6.57 -7.94
CA SER A 9 12.41 6.59 -8.22
C SER A 9 12.80 5.29 -8.89
N PHE A 10 13.64 5.34 -9.92
CA PHE A 10 14.19 4.15 -10.53
C PHE A 10 15.70 4.25 -10.74
N ILE A 11 16.35 3.10 -10.64
CA ILE A 11 17.75 2.88 -11.00
C ILE A 11 17.72 1.76 -12.03
N ASP A 12 18.20 2.07 -13.22
CA ASP A 12 18.31 1.12 -14.31
C ASP A 12 19.78 0.79 -14.52
N ASN A 13 20.13 -0.47 -14.25
CA ASN A 13 21.44 -1.04 -14.56
C ASN A 13 21.24 -2.14 -15.61
N LYS A 14 22.27 -2.40 -16.43
CA LYS A 14 22.23 -3.40 -17.53
C LYS A 14 21.55 -4.73 -17.15
N ASN A 15 21.78 -5.21 -15.93
CA ASN A 15 21.28 -6.50 -15.46
C ASN A 15 20.11 -6.40 -14.48
N LYS A 16 19.91 -5.25 -13.83
CA LYS A 16 18.89 -5.06 -12.78
C LYS A 16 18.23 -3.68 -12.87
N THR A 17 16.90 -3.67 -12.84
CA THR A 17 16.14 -2.42 -12.74
C THR A 17 15.42 -2.41 -11.40
N THR A 18 15.68 -1.40 -10.57
CA THR A 18 15.02 -1.22 -9.27
C THR A 18 14.10 0.00 -9.34
N ILE A 19 12.81 -0.22 -9.12
CA ILE A 19 11.77 0.81 -9.07
C ILE A 19 11.25 0.88 -7.63
N ILE A 20 11.19 2.08 -7.08
CA ILE A 20 10.65 2.36 -5.75
C ILE A 20 9.49 3.34 -5.91
N VAL A 21 8.31 2.94 -5.45
CA VAL A 21 7.13 3.80 -5.42
C VAL A 21 6.85 4.24 -3.98
N TYR A 22 6.84 5.55 -3.76
CA TYR A 22 6.54 6.17 -2.48
C TYR A 22 5.04 6.51 -2.38
N PRO A 23 4.46 6.48 -1.15
CA PRO A 23 3.12 7.00 -0.90
C PRO A 23 3.07 8.50 -1.21
N LYS A 24 1.87 9.02 -1.48
CA LYS A 24 1.68 10.46 -1.65
C LYS A 24 2.00 11.14 -0.34
N LYS A 25 3.06 11.94 -0.31
CA LYS A 25 3.42 12.76 0.85
C LYS A 25 2.60 14.03 0.84
N ASN A 26 1.71 14.19 1.82
CA ASN A 26 1.08 15.47 2.12
C ASN A 26 1.24 15.69 3.62
N ASN A 27 2.17 16.56 4.01
CA ASN A 27 2.54 16.74 5.41
C ASN A 27 1.35 17.17 6.28
N LEU A 28 0.45 18.01 5.75
CA LEU A 28 -0.74 18.45 6.46
C LEU A 28 -1.73 17.30 6.68
N VAL A 29 -2.02 16.52 5.63
CA VAL A 29 -2.91 15.35 5.74
C VAL A 29 -2.31 14.29 6.65
N ASN A 30 -0.99 14.10 6.59
CA ASN A 30 -0.28 13.19 7.48
C ASN A 30 -0.38 13.65 8.94
N ALA A 31 -0.20 14.95 9.21
CA ALA A 31 -0.33 15.52 10.56
C ALA A 31 -1.75 15.39 11.09
N LEU A 32 -2.76 15.78 10.31
CA LEU A 32 -4.18 15.64 10.68
C LEU A 32 -4.55 14.18 10.95
N MET A 33 -4.07 13.25 10.14
CA MET A 33 -4.33 11.83 10.37
C MET A 33 -3.60 11.31 11.62
N GLY A 34 -2.43 11.84 11.93
CA GLY A 34 -1.73 11.57 13.18
C GLY A 34 -2.49 12.07 14.40
N SER A 35 -2.97 13.32 14.38
CA SER A 35 -3.80 13.90 15.44
C SER A 35 -5.10 13.12 15.65
N TRP A 36 -5.75 12.71 14.56
CA TRP A 36 -6.96 11.90 14.62
C TRP A 36 -6.71 10.53 15.29
N ILE A 37 -5.60 9.87 14.95
CA ILE A 37 -5.21 8.60 15.60
C ILE A 37 -4.83 8.81 17.07
N ALA A 38 -4.15 9.91 17.40
CA ALA A 38 -3.83 10.24 18.78
C ALA A 38 -5.09 10.41 19.62
N MET A 39 -6.08 11.17 19.11
CA MET A 39 -7.39 11.31 19.76
C MET A 39 -8.06 9.96 19.97
N TRP A 40 -7.98 9.08 18.98
CA TRP A 40 -8.58 7.75 19.07
C TRP A 40 -7.91 6.87 20.12
N ILE A 41 -6.57 6.87 20.17
CA ILE A 41 -5.79 6.16 21.20
C ILE A 41 -6.11 6.71 22.60
N SER A 42 -6.26 8.02 22.75
CA SER A 42 -6.67 8.63 24.02
C SER A 42 -8.02 8.11 24.49
N ILE A 43 -9.00 7.98 23.59
CA ILE A 43 -10.31 7.38 23.92
C ILE A 43 -10.14 5.94 24.41
N GLY A 44 -9.36 5.12 23.70
CA GLY A 44 -9.08 3.75 24.13
C GLY A 44 -8.42 3.69 25.50
N PHE A 45 -7.46 4.59 25.77
CA PHE A 45 -6.78 4.68 27.06
C PHE A 45 -7.72 5.09 28.19
N ILE A 46 -8.56 6.11 27.97
CA ILE A 46 -9.54 6.59 28.96
C ILE A 46 -10.52 5.46 29.31
N ILE A 47 -10.98 4.69 28.33
CA ILE A 47 -11.91 3.58 28.57
C ILE A 47 -11.24 2.45 29.35
N ILE A 48 -9.99 2.11 29.03
CA ILE A 48 -9.21 1.11 29.80
C ILE A 48 -9.01 1.60 31.24
N TRP A 49 -8.64 2.87 31.42
CA TRP A 49 -8.46 3.46 32.74
C TRP A 49 -9.76 3.47 33.55
N ALA A 50 -10.87 3.86 32.91
CA ALA A 50 -12.19 3.84 33.53
C ALA A 50 -12.59 2.42 33.94
N PHE A 51 -12.37 1.43 33.06
CA PHE A 51 -12.68 0.01 33.33
C PHE A 51 -11.96 -0.55 34.56
N ILE A 52 -10.77 -0.03 34.89
CA ILE A 52 -9.98 -0.44 36.05
C ILE A 52 -10.36 0.35 37.31
N THR A 53 -10.74 1.63 37.16
CA THR A 53 -10.93 2.55 38.29
C THR A 53 -12.35 2.52 38.85
N PHE A 54 -13.36 2.29 38.00
CA PHE A 54 -14.77 2.34 38.40
C PHE A 54 -15.38 0.95 38.55
N ASP A 55 -16.24 0.79 39.55
CA ASP A 55 -17.03 -0.41 39.75
C ASP A 55 -18.26 -0.41 38.84
N PHE A 56 -18.08 -0.94 37.64
CA PHE A 56 -19.18 -1.20 36.71
C PHE A 56 -19.94 -2.47 37.06
N SER A 57 -21.25 -2.48 36.78
CA SER A 57 -22.08 -3.68 36.81
C SER A 57 -21.58 -4.72 35.80
N GLU A 58 -21.94 -6.00 35.99
CA GLU A 58 -21.52 -7.06 35.07
C GLU A 58 -22.00 -6.82 33.64
N GLN A 59 -23.20 -6.29 33.46
CA GLN A 59 -23.75 -5.97 32.14
C GLN A 59 -22.94 -4.87 31.44
N GLU A 60 -22.60 -3.80 32.16
CA GLU A 60 -21.77 -2.70 31.62
C GLU A 60 -20.36 -3.19 31.26
N LYS A 61 -19.76 -4.07 32.07
CA LYS A 61 -18.44 -4.67 31.77
C LYS A 61 -18.48 -5.45 30.47
N ILE A 62 -19.52 -6.25 30.23
CA ILE A 62 -19.68 -7.00 28.98
C ILE A 62 -19.77 -6.04 27.78
N VAL A 63 -20.60 -4.99 27.90
CA VAL A 63 -20.74 -3.98 26.82
C VAL A 63 -19.40 -3.30 26.52
N LEU A 64 -18.64 -2.91 27.55
CA LEU A 64 -17.33 -2.28 27.39
C LEU A 64 -16.31 -3.22 26.74
N ILE A 65 -16.27 -4.50 27.11
CA ILE A 65 -15.37 -5.49 26.50
C ILE A 65 -15.69 -5.68 25.01
N VAL A 66 -16.97 -5.81 24.66
CA VAL A 66 -17.40 -5.93 23.27
C VAL A 66 -17.02 -4.67 22.49
N PHE A 67 -17.33 -3.49 23.03
CA PHE A 67 -16.94 -2.21 22.43
C PHE A 67 -15.43 -2.13 22.21
N MET A 68 -14.61 -2.46 23.21
CA MET A 68 -13.16 -2.41 23.14
C MET A 68 -12.59 -3.40 22.12
N SER A 69 -13.22 -4.56 21.95
CA SER A 69 -12.84 -5.54 20.93
C SER A 69 -13.02 -4.98 19.52
N PHE A 70 -14.17 -4.36 19.24
CA PHE A 70 -14.41 -3.68 17.96
C PHE A 70 -13.48 -2.48 17.78
N TRP A 71 -13.34 -1.65 18.81
CA TRP A 71 -12.45 -0.48 18.79
C TRP A 71 -11.02 -0.90 18.45
N LEU A 72 -10.48 -1.92 19.12
CA LEU A 72 -9.11 -2.41 18.90
C LEU A 72 -8.91 -2.94 17.48
N TYR A 73 -9.87 -3.69 16.94
CA TYR A 73 -9.83 -4.18 15.57
C TYR A 73 -9.67 -3.02 14.57
N PHE A 74 -10.49 -1.98 14.71
CA PHE A 74 -10.40 -0.80 13.85
C PHE A 74 -9.14 0.02 14.14
N ALA A 75 -8.70 0.14 15.41
CA ALA A 75 -7.46 0.79 15.85
C ALA A 75 -6.26 0.24 15.09
N VAL A 76 -6.11 -1.08 15.08
CA VAL A 76 -5.04 -1.76 14.34
C VAL A 76 -5.14 -1.49 12.84
N LYS A 77 -6.35 -1.48 12.27
CA LYS A 77 -6.57 -1.27 10.83
C LYS A 77 -6.14 0.14 10.38
N VAL A 78 -6.54 1.19 11.10
CA VAL A 78 -6.17 2.58 10.78
C VAL A 78 -4.70 2.82 11.07
N PHE A 79 -4.19 2.31 12.20
CA PHE A 79 -2.78 2.45 12.56
C PHE A 79 -1.86 1.88 11.48
N ARG A 80 -2.16 0.67 10.96
CA ARG A 80 -1.43 0.08 9.83
C ARG A 80 -1.49 0.95 8.56
N ALA A 81 -2.63 1.59 8.28
CA ALA A 81 -2.76 2.50 7.15
C ALA A 81 -1.92 3.77 7.32
N PHE A 82 -1.85 4.31 8.54
CA PHE A 82 -1.03 5.46 8.88
C PHE A 82 0.47 5.17 8.81
N LEU A 83 0.90 4.01 9.33
CA LEU A 83 2.29 3.55 9.19
C LEU A 83 2.71 3.46 7.71
N TRP A 84 1.79 3.03 6.84
CA TRP A 84 2.03 3.03 5.40
C TRP A 84 2.18 4.43 4.81
N LEU A 85 1.41 5.41 5.29
CA LEU A 85 1.47 6.79 4.82
C LEU A 85 2.84 7.44 5.14
N ILE A 86 3.39 7.14 6.30
CA ILE A 86 4.68 7.70 6.77
C ILE A 86 5.87 6.94 6.19
N TRP A 87 5.86 5.61 6.30
CA TRP A 87 7.04 4.77 6.02
C TRP A 87 6.84 3.73 4.92
N GLY A 88 5.66 3.70 4.29
CA GLY A 88 5.37 2.77 3.21
C GLY A 88 6.28 3.00 2.01
N LYS A 89 6.70 1.91 1.37
CA LYS A 89 7.43 1.89 0.10
C LYS A 89 7.03 0.64 -0.66
N GLU A 90 6.73 0.76 -1.94
CA GLU A 90 6.64 -0.39 -2.83
C GLU A 90 7.98 -0.55 -3.53
N LEU A 91 8.61 -1.70 -3.35
CA LEU A 91 9.89 -2.05 -3.95
C LEU A 91 9.63 -3.07 -5.05
N ILE A 92 9.92 -2.69 -6.28
CA ILE A 92 9.83 -3.55 -7.45
C ILE A 92 11.26 -3.70 -7.98
N LYS A 93 11.78 -4.92 -7.97
CA LYS A 93 13.09 -5.24 -8.52
C LYS A 93 12.91 -6.19 -9.68
N ILE A 94 13.42 -5.82 -10.84
CA ILE A 94 13.40 -6.64 -12.05
C ILE A 94 14.84 -7.11 -12.27
N ASN A 95 15.05 -8.41 -12.08
CA ASN A 95 16.29 -9.10 -12.40
C ASN A 95 16.15 -9.72 -13.80
N GLU A 96 17.14 -10.51 -14.22
CA GLU A 96 17.13 -11.17 -15.53
C GLU A 96 16.05 -12.24 -15.66
N VAL A 97 15.77 -12.97 -14.56
CA VAL A 97 14.85 -14.13 -14.58
C VAL A 97 13.55 -13.86 -13.81
N SER A 98 13.54 -12.86 -12.92
CA SER A 98 12.43 -12.66 -11.99
C SER A 98 12.14 -11.19 -11.66
N VAL A 99 10.87 -10.89 -11.43
CA VAL A 99 10.36 -9.67 -10.81
C VAL A 99 10.07 -9.93 -9.33
N SER A 100 10.79 -9.25 -8.44
CA SER A 100 10.53 -9.24 -7.00
C SER A 100 9.69 -8.02 -6.62
N TYR A 101 8.54 -8.26 -5.99
CA TYR A 101 7.67 -7.22 -5.45
C TYR A 101 7.58 -7.30 -3.93
N LYS A 102 7.91 -6.20 -3.24
CA LYS A 102 7.84 -6.09 -1.78
C LYS A 102 7.13 -4.81 -1.36
N LYS A 103 6.09 -4.96 -0.54
CA LYS A 103 5.47 -3.87 0.21
C LYS A 103 6.23 -3.70 1.53
N SER A 104 7.02 -2.64 1.65
CA SER A 104 7.86 -2.38 2.80
C SER A 104 7.29 -1.27 3.68
N ILE A 105 7.18 -1.51 4.98
CA ILE A 105 6.91 -0.48 6.00
C ILE A 105 8.13 -0.45 6.91
N ARG A 106 8.89 0.65 6.89
CA ARG A 106 10.11 0.81 7.71
C ARG A 106 11.12 -0.36 7.56
N GLY A 107 11.17 -1.00 6.39
CA GLY A 107 12.07 -2.12 6.08
C GLY A 107 11.42 -3.51 6.17
N TYR A 108 10.35 -3.64 6.96
CA TYR A 108 9.60 -4.88 7.13
C TYR A 108 8.63 -5.12 5.97
N GLY A 109 8.58 -6.36 5.49
CA GLY A 109 7.66 -6.77 4.42
C GLY A 109 8.13 -8.04 3.71
N ARG A 110 7.18 -8.91 3.35
CA ARG A 110 7.45 -10.11 2.56
C ARG A 110 7.66 -9.71 1.08
N ALA A 111 8.70 -10.27 0.47
CA ALA A 111 8.96 -10.12 -0.96
C ALA A 111 8.36 -11.32 -1.70
N SER A 112 7.51 -11.05 -2.69
CA SER A 112 6.99 -12.06 -3.60
C SER A 112 7.82 -12.05 -4.87
N ILE A 113 8.30 -13.23 -5.28
CA ILE A 113 9.11 -13.40 -6.49
C ILE A 113 8.22 -13.97 -7.58
N TYR A 114 8.25 -13.35 -8.76
CA TYR A 114 7.50 -13.73 -9.95
C TYR A 114 8.47 -13.95 -11.10
N TYR A 115 8.54 -15.17 -11.64
CA TYR A 115 9.39 -15.48 -12.79
C TYR A 115 8.83 -14.85 -14.07
N ILE A 116 9.71 -14.22 -14.86
CA ILE A 116 9.34 -13.43 -16.04
C ILE A 116 8.62 -14.29 -17.08
N GLU A 117 9.03 -15.55 -17.26
CA GLU A 117 8.42 -16.54 -18.16
C GLU A 117 6.92 -16.77 -17.89
N ASN A 118 6.50 -16.59 -16.64
CA ASN A 118 5.12 -16.85 -16.20
C ASN A 118 4.28 -15.57 -16.10
N ILE A 119 4.85 -14.40 -16.45
CA ILE A 119 4.15 -13.13 -16.46
C ILE A 119 3.47 -12.96 -17.81
N SER A 120 2.15 -12.74 -17.79
CA SER A 120 1.36 -12.51 -19.00
C SER A 120 0.41 -11.32 -18.81
N LYS A 121 -0.08 -10.77 -19.93
CA LYS A 121 -1.15 -9.75 -19.96
C LYS A 121 -0.94 -8.55 -19.01
N ILE A 122 0.22 -7.88 -19.14
CA ILE A 122 0.49 -6.65 -18.37
C ILE A 122 -0.44 -5.53 -18.88
N ARG A 123 -1.25 -4.95 -17.98
CA ARG A 123 -2.23 -3.91 -18.32
C ARG A 123 -2.31 -2.80 -17.26
N LEU A 124 -2.83 -1.65 -17.68
CA LEU A 124 -3.21 -0.58 -16.76
C LEU A 124 -4.55 -0.93 -16.12
N SER A 125 -4.65 -0.78 -14.80
CA SER A 125 -5.89 -1.09 -14.09
C SER A 125 -6.92 0.02 -14.33
N ASN A 126 -7.81 -0.18 -15.29
CA ASN A 126 -8.99 0.65 -15.51
C ASN A 126 -10.22 -0.16 -15.09
N ILE A 127 -10.66 0.02 -13.84
CA ILE A 127 -12.00 -0.42 -13.43
C ILE A 127 -12.84 0.86 -13.43
N GLU A 128 -13.95 0.88 -14.18
CA GLU A 128 -14.90 2.00 -14.15
C GLU A 128 -15.29 2.31 -12.71
N GLN A 129 -15.25 3.59 -12.34
CA GLN A 129 -15.47 4.03 -10.95
C GLN A 129 -16.86 4.63 -10.80
N SER A 130 -17.60 4.16 -9.80
CA SER A 130 -18.66 4.97 -9.22
C SER A 130 -18.05 6.18 -8.48
N LEU A 131 -18.81 7.28 -8.39
CA LEU A 131 -18.38 8.50 -7.70
C LEU A 131 -17.98 8.22 -6.23
N ILE A 132 -18.72 7.34 -5.56
CA ILE A 132 -18.51 6.94 -4.16
C ILE A 132 -17.19 6.19 -3.99
N GLU A 133 -16.90 5.22 -4.87
CA GLU A 133 -15.63 4.51 -4.86
C GLU A 133 -14.45 5.46 -5.07
N SER A 134 -14.59 6.44 -5.96
CA SER A 134 -13.53 7.40 -6.24
C SER A 134 -13.18 8.26 -5.01
N VAL A 135 -14.17 8.62 -4.20
CA VAL A 135 -13.99 9.39 -2.96
C VAL A 135 -13.36 8.48 -1.89
N TRP A 136 -13.87 7.26 -1.75
CA TRP A 136 -13.35 6.27 -0.81
C TRP A 136 -11.88 5.93 -1.07
N ASP A 137 -11.50 5.76 -2.34
CA ASP A 137 -10.12 5.49 -2.73
C ASP A 137 -9.18 6.68 -2.47
N LYS A 138 -9.70 7.91 -2.47
CA LYS A 138 -8.90 9.11 -2.16
C LYS A 138 -8.60 9.22 -0.66
N SER A 139 -9.42 8.65 0.21
CA SER A 139 -9.25 8.73 1.66
C SER A 139 -7.88 8.23 2.14
N PRO A 140 -7.19 9.00 3.00
CA PRO A 140 -5.81 8.71 3.36
C PRO A 140 -5.63 7.43 4.20
N TRP A 141 -6.66 6.99 4.92
CA TRP A 141 -6.65 5.74 5.72
C TRP A 141 -6.95 4.47 4.91
N ILE A 142 -7.17 4.56 3.60
CA ILE A 142 -7.63 3.43 2.77
C ILE A 142 -6.52 2.88 1.88
N LYS A 143 -6.50 1.53 1.80
CA LYS A 143 -5.98 0.65 0.74
C LYS A 143 -5.65 1.37 -0.57
N GLY A 144 -6.63 2.05 -1.17
CA GLY A 144 -6.46 2.70 -2.45
C GLY A 144 -6.19 1.71 -3.58
N ARG A 145 -6.49 2.15 -4.79
CA ARG A 145 -6.26 1.32 -5.97
C ARG A 145 -4.78 1.22 -6.34
N TYR A 146 -4.43 0.10 -6.97
CA TYR A 146 -3.20 -0.05 -7.74
C TYR A 146 -3.39 0.55 -9.13
N SER A 147 -2.32 0.69 -9.90
CA SER A 147 -2.38 1.31 -11.24
C SER A 147 -1.98 0.36 -12.37
N ILE A 148 -1.28 -0.72 -12.04
CA ILE A 148 -0.81 -1.72 -13.00
C ILE A 148 -1.14 -3.10 -12.46
N GLU A 149 -1.51 -3.99 -13.36
CA GLU A 149 -1.74 -5.40 -13.07
C GLU A 149 -1.14 -6.31 -14.14
N PHE A 150 -0.77 -7.52 -13.74
CA PHE A 150 -0.31 -8.58 -14.61
C PHE A 150 -0.81 -9.94 -14.12
N ASP A 151 -0.95 -10.88 -15.05
CA ASP A 151 -1.38 -12.23 -14.75
C ASP A 151 -0.16 -13.11 -14.49
N TYR A 152 -0.18 -13.86 -13.40
CA TYR A 152 0.87 -14.80 -13.00
C TYR A 152 0.26 -16.10 -12.53
N LYS A 153 0.47 -17.19 -13.29
CA LYS A 153 -0.06 -18.54 -12.99
C LYS A 153 -1.56 -18.52 -12.61
N GLY A 154 -2.37 -17.79 -13.39
CA GLY A 154 -3.82 -17.66 -13.16
C GLY A 154 -4.23 -16.68 -12.05
N LYS A 155 -3.29 -15.96 -11.41
CA LYS A 155 -3.58 -14.93 -10.40
C LYS A 155 -3.25 -13.53 -10.93
N ILE A 156 -4.12 -12.56 -10.66
CA ILE A 156 -3.90 -11.15 -11.00
C ILE A 156 -3.06 -10.49 -9.89
N ILE A 157 -1.90 -9.97 -10.25
CA ILE A 157 -1.00 -9.26 -9.34
C ILE A 157 -1.03 -7.77 -9.67
N CYS A 158 -1.41 -6.94 -8.68
CA CYS A 158 -1.52 -5.50 -8.86
C CYS A 158 -0.45 -4.73 -8.05
N PHE A 159 0.10 -3.65 -8.61
CA PHE A 159 1.06 -2.76 -7.97
C PHE A 159 0.92 -1.30 -8.43
N GLY A 160 1.63 -0.38 -7.76
CA GLY A 160 1.59 1.04 -8.07
C GLY A 160 0.43 1.75 -7.38
N ARG A 161 0.46 1.83 -6.05
CA ARG A 161 -0.65 2.34 -5.23
C ARG A 161 -0.91 3.84 -5.41
N LYS A 162 -2.16 4.20 -5.71
CA LYS A 162 -2.70 5.58 -5.84
C LYS A 162 -1.86 6.48 -6.74
N ILE A 163 -1.24 5.97 -7.80
CA ILE A 163 -0.39 6.79 -8.69
C ILE A 163 -1.30 7.65 -9.59
N GLN A 164 -0.84 8.85 -9.94
CA GLN A 164 -1.56 9.71 -10.89
C GLN A 164 -1.54 9.07 -12.29
N SER A 165 -2.62 9.23 -13.06
CA SER A 165 -2.76 8.62 -14.39
C SER A 165 -1.58 8.88 -15.35
N LYS A 166 -1.00 10.09 -15.34
CA LYS A 166 0.20 10.43 -16.13
C LYS A 166 1.42 9.60 -15.72
N ASP A 167 1.74 9.60 -14.42
CA ASP A 167 2.87 8.85 -13.85
C ASP A 167 2.68 7.33 -13.99
N ALA A 168 1.44 6.85 -13.88
CA ALA A 168 1.09 5.44 -14.04
C ALA A 168 1.36 4.94 -15.47
N LYS A 169 1.01 5.73 -16.50
CA LYS A 169 1.31 5.41 -17.90
C LYS A 169 2.82 5.34 -18.16
N LEU A 170 3.59 6.26 -17.57
CA LEU A 170 5.06 6.26 -17.68
C LEU A 170 5.68 5.04 -16.98
N LEU A 171 5.22 4.73 -15.75
CA LEU A 171 5.67 3.55 -15.02
C LEU A 171 5.33 2.26 -15.76
N PHE A 172 4.14 2.17 -16.36
CA PHE A 172 3.73 1.05 -17.20
C PHE A 172 4.64 0.88 -18.41
N ARG A 173 4.93 1.95 -19.16
CA ARG A 173 5.85 1.90 -20.31
C ARG A 173 7.24 1.43 -19.91
N LEU A 174 7.78 1.93 -18.80
CA LEU A 174 9.08 1.47 -18.30
C LEU A 174 9.04 0.00 -17.88
N PHE A 175 8.01 -0.40 -17.14
CA PHE A 175 7.87 -1.78 -16.67
C PHE A 175 7.79 -2.77 -17.84
N VAL A 176 6.93 -2.50 -18.82
CA VAL A 176 6.79 -3.33 -20.03
C VAL A 176 8.10 -3.36 -20.83
N LYS A 177 8.77 -2.22 -21.01
CA LYS A 177 10.06 -2.15 -21.68
C LYS A 177 11.09 -3.05 -21.00
N CYS A 178 11.25 -2.92 -19.68
CA CYS A 178 12.20 -3.71 -18.92
C CYS A 178 11.88 -5.21 -18.98
N VAL A 179 10.61 -5.60 -18.82
CA VAL A 179 10.20 -7.01 -18.91
C VAL A 179 10.48 -7.58 -20.31
N ASN A 180 10.09 -6.87 -21.37
CA ASN A 180 10.30 -7.33 -22.75
C ASN A 180 11.79 -7.44 -23.12
N GLU A 181 12.64 -6.51 -22.67
CA GLU A 181 14.09 -6.59 -22.87
C GLU A 181 14.71 -7.81 -22.20
N LYS A 182 14.15 -8.28 -21.07
CA LYS A 182 14.61 -9.50 -20.40
C LYS A 182 14.06 -10.76 -21.05
N VAL A 183 12.80 -10.76 -21.47
CA VAL A 183 12.23 -11.88 -22.26
C VAL A 183 13.04 -12.15 -23.53
N LYS A 184 13.42 -11.09 -24.26
CA LYS A 184 14.27 -11.21 -25.46
C LYS A 184 15.69 -11.74 -25.21
N LYS A 185 16.16 -11.76 -23.97
CA LYS A 185 17.47 -12.33 -23.60
C LYS A 185 17.37 -13.78 -23.12
N LEU A 186 16.17 -14.23 -22.76
CA LEU A 186 15.89 -15.59 -22.32
C LEU A 186 15.59 -16.52 -23.50
N ASN A 187 15.01 -15.96 -24.58
CA ASN A 187 14.87 -16.59 -25.89
C ASN A 187 16.10 -16.34 -26.75
#